data_AF-A0AAV2T9Q7-F1
#
_entry.id   AF-A0AAV2T9Q7-F1
#
_cell.length_a   1.000
_cell.length_b   1.000
_cell.length_c   1.000
_cell.angle_alpha   90.00
_cell.angle_beta   90.00
_cell.angle_gamma   90.00
#
_symmetry.space_group_name_H-M   'P 1'
#
loop_
_entity.id
_entity.type
_entity.pdbx_description
1 polymer ?
#
loop_
_entity_poly.entity_id
_entity_poly.type
_entity_poly.pdbx_seq_one_letter_code
_entity_poly.pdbx_strand_id
1 'polypeptide(L)'
;MGDKKPGITCTLRQLNDIIFKNTSEEISKSGRWPLIIDPQGMSSTFLRHRDTNYLVGLHPSEMQPERIRIGLLGAMRYGKPFVLDLMEDNFVFNNVCSPRFDEVYPGLMKDIITKNILKPEIYEKLGRSDDPQEYSTMQIGGQQLDNFSFIVLTNNQSPPQELLDQFVPIWIE
;
A
#
# COMPACT_ATOMS: atom_id res chain seq x y z
N MET A 1 -26.47 -16.40 -12.25
CA MET A 1 -25.10 -16.30 -12.80
C MET A 1 -24.29 -15.62 -11.71
N GLY A 2 -23.33 -16.30 -11.10
CA GLY A 2 -22.48 -15.65 -10.09
C GLY A 2 -21.58 -14.65 -10.78
N ASP A 3 -21.65 -13.38 -10.39
CA ASP A 3 -20.79 -12.34 -10.96
C ASP A 3 -19.33 -12.71 -10.74
N LYS A 4 -18.58 -12.82 -11.83
CA LYS A 4 -17.14 -13.11 -11.77
C LYS A 4 -16.47 -11.91 -11.11
N LYS A 5 -15.87 -12.13 -9.94
CA LYS A 5 -15.07 -11.13 -9.24
C LYS A 5 -13.96 -10.60 -10.17
N PRO A 6 -13.80 -9.26 -10.32
CA PRO A 6 -12.76 -8.69 -11.17
C PRO A 6 -11.38 -8.92 -10.55
N GLY A 7 -10.34 -9.06 -11.39
CA GLY A 7 -8.96 -9.20 -10.93
C GLY A 7 -8.55 -10.64 -10.64
N ILE A 8 -7.62 -10.79 -9.69
CA ILE A 8 -6.93 -12.05 -9.37
C ILE A 8 -7.65 -12.73 -8.22
N THR A 9 -7.82 -14.04 -8.29
CA THR A 9 -8.25 -14.86 -7.15
C THR A 9 -7.13 -15.80 -6.76
N CYS A 10 -6.78 -15.85 -5.47
CA CYS A 10 -5.68 -16.68 -5.00
C CYS A 10 -5.82 -17.12 -3.54
N THR A 11 -5.11 -18.18 -3.18
CA THR A 11 -4.94 -18.59 -1.78
C THR A 11 -3.92 -17.71 -1.06
N LEU A 12 -3.94 -17.71 0.28
CA LEU A 12 -2.94 -17.00 1.09
C LEU A 12 -1.48 -17.41 0.77
N ARG A 13 -1.25 -18.68 0.39
CA ARG A 13 0.08 -19.15 -0.05
C ARG A 13 0.50 -18.48 -1.36
N GLN A 14 -0.41 -18.37 -2.33
CA GLN A 14 -0.14 -17.73 -3.62
C GLN A 14 0.02 -16.22 -3.49
N LEU A 15 -0.69 -15.58 -2.54
CA LEU A 15 -0.52 -14.17 -2.23
C LEU A 15 0.93 -13.81 -1.94
N ASN A 16 1.66 -14.67 -1.21
CA ASN A 16 3.09 -14.45 -0.93
C ASN A 16 3.90 -14.29 -2.23
N ASP A 17 3.65 -15.14 -3.22
CA ASP A 17 4.39 -15.13 -4.47
C ASP A 17 3.99 -13.93 -5.34
N ILE A 18 2.69 -13.62 -5.38
CA ILE A 18 2.16 -12.47 -6.11
C ILE A 18 2.76 -11.16 -5.59
N ILE A 19 2.78 -10.96 -4.27
CA ILE A 19 3.21 -9.70 -3.66
C ILE A 19 4.74 -9.61 -3.52
N PHE A 20 5.40 -10.64 -2.99
CA PHE A 20 6.81 -10.55 -2.62
C PHE A 20 7.77 -11.07 -3.70
N LYS A 21 7.27 -11.84 -4.69
CA LYS A 21 8.08 -12.31 -5.84
C LYS A 21 7.65 -11.66 -7.15
N ASN A 22 6.67 -10.74 -7.10
CA ASN A 22 6.16 -9.99 -8.24
C ASN A 22 5.79 -10.89 -9.45
N THR A 23 5.14 -12.03 -9.19
CA THR A 23 4.85 -13.03 -10.22
C THR A 23 3.57 -12.75 -11.02
N SER A 24 2.89 -11.63 -10.74
CA SER A 24 1.63 -11.28 -11.43
C SER A 24 1.87 -10.35 -12.61
N GLU A 25 1.67 -10.86 -13.82
CA GLU A 25 1.65 -10.03 -15.03
C GLU A 25 0.53 -8.97 -15.01
N GLU A 26 -0.59 -9.26 -14.35
CA GLU A 26 -1.71 -8.34 -14.29
C GLU A 26 -1.36 -7.08 -13.48
N ILE A 27 -0.68 -7.25 -12.34
CA ILE A 27 -0.20 -6.12 -11.53
C ILE A 27 0.84 -5.33 -12.33
N SER A 28 1.84 -6.00 -12.92
CA SER A 28 2.92 -5.32 -13.63
C SER A 28 2.43 -4.57 -14.87
N LYS A 29 1.52 -5.14 -15.67
CA LYS A 29 0.96 -4.50 -16.86
C LYS A 29 -0.05 -3.40 -16.55
N SER A 30 -0.76 -3.48 -15.43
CA SER A 30 -1.80 -2.49 -15.09
C SER A 30 -1.23 -1.12 -14.71
N GLY A 31 0.01 -1.07 -14.22
CA GLY A 31 0.57 0.15 -13.62
C GLY A 31 -0.10 0.57 -12.30
N ARG A 32 -1.07 -0.20 -11.77
CA ARG A 32 -1.78 0.06 -10.51
C ARG A 32 -1.16 -0.73 -9.35
N TRP A 33 -1.51 -0.35 -8.13
CA TRP A 33 -1.15 -1.06 -6.91
C TRP A 33 -2.15 -2.19 -6.59
N PRO A 34 -1.77 -3.21 -5.81
CA PRO A 34 -2.70 -4.26 -5.37
C PRO A 34 -3.70 -3.77 -4.30
N LEU A 35 -4.94 -4.24 -4.42
CA LEU A 35 -5.99 -4.19 -3.40
C LEU A 35 -6.30 -5.63 -2.98
N ILE A 36 -5.91 -6.01 -1.77
CA ILE A 36 -6.20 -7.31 -1.20
C ILE A 36 -7.57 -7.26 -0.55
N ILE A 37 -8.45 -8.19 -0.94
CA ILE A 37 -9.81 -8.32 -0.45
C ILE A 37 -9.93 -9.67 0.24
N ASP A 38 -9.96 -9.66 1.57
CA ASP A 38 -9.95 -10.85 2.41
C ASP A 38 -11.03 -10.78 3.50
N PRO A 39 -12.26 -11.21 3.20
CA PRO A 39 -13.36 -11.19 4.17
C PRO A 39 -13.13 -12.04 5.42
N GLN A 40 -12.17 -12.96 5.40
CA GLN A 40 -11.82 -13.79 6.56
C GLN A 40 -10.74 -13.16 7.43
N GLY A 41 -10.10 -12.07 6.98
CA GLY A 41 -9.10 -11.31 7.73
C GLY A 41 -7.76 -12.04 7.92
N MET A 42 -7.52 -13.13 7.22
CA MET A 42 -6.31 -13.95 7.36
C MET A 42 -5.05 -13.20 6.89
N SER A 43 -5.22 -12.36 5.87
CA SER A 43 -4.18 -11.56 5.22
C SER A 43 -3.64 -10.47 6.13
N SER A 44 -4.45 -9.91 7.03
CA SER A 44 -3.98 -8.92 8.02
C SER A 44 -2.90 -9.53 8.91
N THR A 45 -3.18 -10.70 9.50
CA THR A 45 -2.22 -11.42 10.34
C THR A 45 -1.01 -11.86 9.52
N PHE A 46 -1.22 -12.42 8.33
CA PHE A 46 -0.15 -12.85 7.45
C PHE A 46 0.83 -11.71 7.14
N LEU A 47 0.35 -10.57 6.63
CA LEU A 47 1.19 -9.44 6.22
C LEU A 47 1.95 -8.80 7.38
N ARG A 48 1.37 -8.76 8.59
CA ARG A 48 2.05 -8.27 9.80
C ARG A 48 3.24 -9.14 10.22
N HIS A 49 3.21 -10.44 9.89
CA HIS A 49 4.33 -11.36 10.14
C HIS A 49 5.32 -11.43 8.97
N ARG A 50 5.08 -10.68 7.90
CA ARG A 50 6.02 -10.50 6.78
C ARG A 50 6.77 -9.18 6.96
N ASP A 51 7.82 -9.04 6.16
CA ASP A 51 8.64 -7.83 6.16
C ASP A 51 7.92 -6.68 5.43
N THR A 52 6.97 -6.05 6.12
CA THR A 52 6.14 -4.96 5.62
C THR A 52 6.16 -3.78 6.58
N ASN A 53 5.93 -2.58 6.04
CA ASN A 53 5.51 -1.43 6.83
C ASN A 53 3.99 -1.41 6.83
N TYR A 54 3.38 -1.54 8.01
CA TYR A 54 1.95 -1.80 8.12
C TYR A 54 1.26 -0.73 8.95
N LEU A 55 0.22 -0.10 8.41
CA LEU A 55 -0.65 0.83 9.14
C LEU A 55 -2.13 0.44 8.99
N VAL A 56 -2.90 0.67 10.05
CA VAL A 56 -4.35 0.53 10.11
C VAL A 56 -4.98 1.91 10.02
N GLY A 57 -5.81 2.14 8.99
CA GLY A 57 -6.44 3.43 8.72
C GLY A 57 -7.35 3.95 9.84
N LEU A 58 -7.98 3.03 10.59
CA LEU A 58 -8.84 3.37 11.73
C LEU A 58 -8.08 3.61 13.04
N HIS A 59 -6.77 3.38 13.09
CA HIS A 59 -5.96 3.62 14.29
C HIS A 59 -5.35 5.03 14.25
N PRO A 60 -5.85 6.00 15.06
CA PRO A 60 -5.40 7.39 14.96
C PRO A 60 -3.91 7.57 15.28
N SER A 61 -3.35 6.71 16.14
CA SER A 61 -1.94 6.72 16.48
C SER A 61 -1.05 6.20 15.35
N GLU A 62 -1.59 5.46 14.39
CA GLU A 62 -0.88 4.97 13.19
C GLU A 62 -1.03 5.94 12.02
N MET A 63 -2.16 6.66 11.95
CA MET A 63 -2.43 7.71 10.96
C MET A 63 -1.83 9.08 11.31
N GLN A 64 -0.86 9.14 12.22
CA GLN A 64 -0.10 10.38 12.44
C GLN A 64 0.78 10.66 11.22
N PRO A 65 0.84 11.91 10.71
CA PRO A 65 1.61 12.25 9.51
C PRO A 65 3.06 11.75 9.58
N GLU A 66 3.66 11.85 10.75
CA GLU A 66 5.04 11.41 10.96
C GLU A 66 5.22 9.89 10.82
N ARG A 67 4.26 9.09 11.29
CA ARG A 67 4.34 7.63 11.16
C ARG A 67 4.12 7.18 9.73
N ILE A 68 3.23 7.86 9.00
CA ILE A 68 3.04 7.67 7.56
C ILE A 68 4.35 7.97 6.82
N ARG A 69 4.93 9.16 7.07
CA ARG A 69 6.17 9.62 6.43
C ARG A 69 7.34 8.67 6.65
N ILE A 70 7.65 8.36 7.91
CA ILE A 70 8.75 7.45 8.28
C ILE A 70 8.48 6.03 7.76
N GLY A 71 7.23 5.57 7.80
CA GLY A 71 6.85 4.28 7.25
C GLY A 71 7.10 4.18 5.74
N LEU A 72 6.77 5.23 4.98
CA LEU A 72 7.03 5.31 3.54
C LEU A 72 8.53 5.33 3.24
N LEU A 73 9.30 6.17 3.94
CA LEU A 73 10.76 6.23 3.78
C LEU A 73 11.42 4.87 4.03
N GLY A 74 11.04 4.19 5.12
CA GLY A 74 11.53 2.86 5.43
C GLY A 74 11.14 1.83 4.36
N ALA A 75 9.87 1.82 3.94
CA ALA A 75 9.40 0.88 2.92
C ALA A 75 10.13 1.07 1.58
N MET A 76 10.29 2.31 1.11
CA MET A 76 10.96 2.59 -0.16
C MET A 76 12.46 2.28 -0.12
N ARG A 77 13.14 2.67 0.96
CA ARG A 77 14.58 2.43 1.16
C ARG A 77 14.92 0.94 1.08
N TYR A 78 14.08 0.09 1.66
CA TYR A 78 14.33 -1.34 1.73
C TYR A 78 13.55 -2.15 0.68
N GLY A 79 12.75 -1.51 -0.16
CA GLY A 79 11.91 -2.18 -1.16
C GLY A 79 10.86 -3.11 -0.58
N LYS A 80 10.29 -2.72 0.56
CA LYS A 80 9.27 -3.50 1.28
C LYS A 80 7.88 -3.01 0.89
N PRO A 81 6.86 -3.87 0.99
CA PRO A 81 5.48 -3.42 0.89
C PRO A 81 5.13 -2.47 2.02
N PHE A 82 4.45 -1.37 1.67
CA PHE A 82 3.73 -0.51 2.58
C PHE A 82 2.25 -0.88 2.51
N VAL A 83 1.71 -1.42 3.60
CA VAL A 83 0.33 -1.89 3.69
C VAL A 83 -0.52 -0.88 4.45
N LEU A 84 -1.62 -0.46 3.83
CA LEU A 84 -2.70 0.31 4.45
C LEU A 84 -3.94 -0.59 4.63
N ASP A 85 -4.22 -0.99 5.85
CA ASP A 85 -5.39 -1.80 6.22
C ASP A 85 -6.59 -0.91 6.52
N LEU A 86 -7.62 -1.03 5.69
CA LEU A 86 -8.89 -0.31 5.82
C LEU A 86 -9.90 -1.04 6.73
N MET A 87 -9.54 -2.24 7.19
CA MET A 87 -10.46 -3.14 7.88
C MET A 87 -11.71 -3.38 7.01
N GLU A 88 -12.90 -3.30 7.59
CA GLU A 88 -14.19 -3.57 6.94
C GLU A 88 -14.94 -2.29 6.51
N ASP A 89 -14.32 -1.11 6.63
CA ASP A 89 -14.98 0.19 6.39
C ASP A 89 -14.75 0.73 4.96
N ASN A 90 -15.85 1.10 4.31
CA ASN A 90 -15.88 1.61 2.93
C ASN A 90 -15.41 3.06 2.75
N PHE A 91 -15.47 3.85 3.80
CA PHE A 91 -15.26 5.29 3.76
C PHE A 91 -13.87 5.68 4.26
N VAL A 92 -13.21 4.79 5.01
CA VAL A 92 -11.91 5.05 5.64
C VAL A 92 -10.84 5.50 4.65
N PHE A 93 -10.78 4.93 3.44
CA PHE A 93 -9.76 5.30 2.47
C PHE A 93 -9.81 6.81 2.11
N ASN A 94 -10.99 7.30 1.72
CA ASN A 94 -11.14 8.68 1.26
C ASN A 94 -11.32 9.69 2.40
N ASN A 95 -12.04 9.32 3.46
CA ASN A 95 -12.42 10.27 4.50
C ASN A 95 -11.41 10.34 5.65
N VAL A 96 -10.57 9.31 5.80
CA VAL A 96 -9.58 9.23 6.89
C VAL A 96 -8.18 9.14 6.34
N CYS A 97 -7.86 8.10 5.57
CA CYS A 97 -6.50 7.84 5.13
C CYS A 97 -5.97 8.92 4.19
N SER A 98 -6.70 9.23 3.11
CA SER A 98 -6.25 10.20 2.11
C SER A 98 -5.93 11.59 2.72
N PRO A 99 -6.79 12.21 3.54
CA PRO A 99 -6.46 13.46 4.24
C PRO A 99 -5.22 13.36 5.14
N ARG A 100 -5.05 12.24 5.86
CA ARG A 100 -3.91 12.04 6.77
C ARG A 100 -2.59 11.88 6.04
N PHE A 101 -2.59 11.26 4.87
CA PHE A 101 -1.42 11.22 4.00
C PHE A 101 -1.13 12.63 3.45
N ASP A 102 -2.14 13.37 3.05
CA ASP A 102 -1.98 14.73 2.52
C ASP A 102 -1.54 15.76 3.58
N GLU A 103 -1.67 15.45 4.88
CA GLU A 103 -1.04 16.22 5.98
C GLU A 103 0.50 16.10 5.99
N VAL A 104 1.09 15.06 5.37
CA VAL A 104 2.55 14.95 5.21
C VAL A 104 3.04 15.96 4.19
N TYR A 105 2.42 15.96 3.00
CA TYR A 105 2.43 17.08 2.07
C TYR A 105 1.19 16.99 1.16
N PRO A 106 0.68 18.13 0.66
CA PRO A 106 -0.53 18.15 -0.16
C PRO A 106 -0.39 17.30 -1.43
N GLY A 107 -1.29 16.32 -1.61
CA GLY A 107 -1.32 15.42 -2.76
C GLY A 107 -0.48 14.15 -2.64
N LEU A 108 0.09 13.85 -1.47
CA LEU A 108 0.86 12.62 -1.23
C LEU A 108 0.05 11.36 -1.60
N MET A 109 -1.21 11.25 -1.18
CA MET A 109 -2.01 10.06 -1.49
C MET A 109 -2.16 9.86 -3.01
N LYS A 110 -2.42 10.96 -3.73
CA LYS A 110 -2.50 10.95 -5.19
C LYS A 110 -1.18 10.51 -5.81
N ASP A 111 -0.05 11.05 -5.36
CA ASP A 111 1.28 10.70 -5.87
C ASP A 111 1.62 9.23 -5.59
N ILE A 112 1.16 8.66 -4.48
CA ILE A 112 1.25 7.23 -4.21
C ILE A 112 0.41 6.45 -5.22
N ILE A 113 -0.89 6.70 -5.31
CA ILE A 113 -1.81 5.95 -6.18
C ILE A 113 -1.33 5.94 -7.64
N THR A 114 -0.85 7.08 -8.14
CA THR A 114 -0.36 7.22 -9.53
C THR A 114 1.09 6.74 -9.72
N LYS A 115 1.72 6.20 -8.68
CA LYS A 115 3.13 5.80 -8.64
C LYS A 115 4.14 6.92 -8.90
N ASN A 116 3.70 8.18 -8.90
CA ASN A 116 4.60 9.32 -8.97
C ASN A 116 5.56 9.37 -7.79
N ILE A 117 5.17 8.82 -6.63
CA ILE A 117 6.01 8.73 -5.44
C ILE A 117 7.36 8.02 -5.70
N LEU A 118 7.48 7.21 -6.75
CA LEU A 118 8.73 6.54 -7.11
C LEU A 118 9.75 7.47 -7.79
N LYS A 119 9.36 8.69 -8.13
CA LYS A 119 10.26 9.65 -8.77
C LYS A 119 11.08 10.41 -7.71
N PRO A 120 12.39 10.60 -7.90
CA PRO A 120 13.25 11.33 -6.95
C PRO A 120 12.69 12.66 -6.49
N GLU A 121 12.24 13.49 -7.42
CA GLU A 121 11.68 14.81 -7.13
C GLU A 121 10.38 14.77 -6.29
N ILE A 122 9.75 13.61 -6.15
CA ILE A 122 8.54 13.41 -5.36
C ILE A 122 8.87 12.80 -3.99
N TYR A 123 9.60 11.68 -3.92
CA TYR A 123 9.92 11.09 -2.60
C TYR A 123 10.89 11.93 -1.79
N GLU A 124 11.72 12.78 -2.41
CA GLU A 124 12.61 13.69 -1.69
C GLU A 124 11.85 14.67 -0.80
N LYS A 125 10.60 15.00 -1.13
CA LYS A 125 9.71 15.83 -0.31
C LYS A 125 9.40 15.21 1.06
N LEU A 126 9.57 13.89 1.21
CA LEU A 126 9.37 13.20 2.48
C LEU A 126 10.56 13.37 3.44
N GLY A 127 11.75 13.68 2.93
CA GLY A 127 12.96 13.83 3.73
C GLY A 127 12.95 15.12 4.54
N ARG A 128 13.54 15.07 5.74
CA ARG A 128 13.78 16.25 6.56
C ARG A 128 15.27 16.38 6.89
N SER A 129 15.70 17.61 7.18
CA SER A 129 17.11 17.90 7.48
C SER A 129 17.59 17.31 8.80
N ASP A 130 16.67 17.04 9.74
CA ASP A 130 16.92 16.49 11.06
C ASP A 130 16.67 14.98 11.14
N ASP A 131 16.34 14.32 10.02
CA ASP A 131 16.15 12.88 10.00
C ASP A 131 17.45 12.12 10.29
N PRO A 132 17.39 11.05 11.09
CA PRO A 132 18.46 10.05 11.16
C PRO A 132 18.87 9.55 9.77
N GLN A 133 20.13 9.16 9.61
CA GLN A 133 20.67 8.67 8.33
C GLN A 133 19.88 7.48 7.74
N GLU A 134 19.24 6.67 8.59
CA GLU A 134 18.38 5.56 8.18
C GLU A 134 17.09 5.99 7.45
N TYR A 135 16.65 7.24 7.62
CA TYR A 135 15.50 7.82 6.91
C TYR A 135 15.89 8.81 5.82
N SER A 136 17.18 8.96 5.55
CA SER A 136 17.67 9.81 4.45
C SER A 136 17.19 9.32 3.09
N THR A 137 16.64 10.23 2.30
CA THR A 137 16.18 9.96 0.92
C THR A 137 17.33 9.68 -0.04
N MET A 138 18.57 10.08 0.31
CA MET A 138 19.76 9.80 -0.50
C MET A 138 20.05 8.30 -0.67
N GLN A 139 19.45 7.45 0.18
CA GLN A 139 19.62 6.00 0.13
C GLN A 139 18.42 5.30 -0.53
N ILE A 140 17.47 6.05 -1.09
CA ILE A 140 16.35 5.52 -1.87
C ILE A 140 16.77 5.45 -3.34
N GLY A 141 16.59 4.29 -3.97
CA GLY A 141 16.85 4.11 -5.39
C GLY A 141 17.18 2.66 -5.74
N GLY A 142 17.55 2.45 -7.00
CA GLY A 142 17.93 1.14 -7.52
C GLY A 142 16.84 0.08 -7.38
N GLN A 143 17.26 -1.18 -7.29
CA GLN A 143 16.37 -2.33 -7.26
C GLN A 143 15.42 -2.34 -6.04
N GLN A 144 15.82 -1.73 -4.92
CA GLN A 144 14.96 -1.61 -3.76
C GLN A 144 13.71 -0.78 -4.08
N LEU A 145 13.88 0.37 -4.73
CA LEU A 145 12.74 1.19 -5.12
C LEU A 145 11.84 0.49 -6.14
N ASP A 146 12.41 -0.29 -7.05
CA ASP A 146 11.65 -1.12 -8.00
C ASP A 146 10.81 -2.21 -7.30
N ASN A 147 11.26 -2.69 -6.14
CA ASN A 147 10.57 -3.70 -5.33
C ASN A 147 9.51 -3.10 -4.38
N PHE A 148 9.54 -1.78 -4.14
CA PHE A 148 8.54 -1.13 -3.29
C PHE A 148 7.13 -1.32 -3.87
N SER A 149 6.19 -1.61 -2.99
CA SER A 149 4.77 -1.65 -3.33
C SER A 149 3.92 -0.97 -2.28
N PHE A 150 2.96 -0.18 -2.72
CA PHE A 150 1.87 0.24 -1.87
C PHE A 150 0.73 -0.78 -1.99
N ILE A 151 0.17 -1.22 -0.87
CA ILE A 151 -0.88 -2.24 -0.83
C ILE A 151 -2.04 -1.70 0.00
N VAL A 152 -3.25 -1.80 -0.54
CA VAL A 152 -4.48 -1.58 0.23
C VAL A 152 -5.05 -2.92 0.63
N LEU A 153 -5.40 -3.10 1.90
CA LEU A 153 -6.08 -4.30 2.41
C LEU A 153 -7.47 -3.93 2.91
N THR A 154 -8.45 -4.78 2.63
CA THR A 154 -9.79 -4.67 3.22
C THR A 154 -10.40 -6.04 3.48
N ASN A 155 -11.16 -6.13 4.56
CA ASN A 155 -12.00 -7.28 4.91
C ASN A 155 -13.42 -7.13 4.34
N ASN A 156 -13.74 -6.03 3.64
CA ASN A 156 -15.05 -5.91 3.03
C ASN A 156 -15.16 -6.77 1.76
N GLN A 157 -16.11 -7.72 1.75
CA GLN A 157 -16.44 -8.56 0.60
C GLN A 157 -16.97 -7.80 -0.63
N SER A 158 -17.37 -6.54 -0.47
CA SER A 158 -17.90 -5.68 -1.51
C SER A 158 -17.27 -4.29 -1.39
N PRO A 159 -15.97 -4.15 -1.72
CA PRO A 159 -15.28 -2.88 -1.61
C PRO A 159 -15.87 -1.85 -2.59
N PRO A 160 -15.71 -0.55 -2.33
CA PRO A 160 -16.22 0.50 -3.20
C PRO A 160 -15.63 0.41 -4.61
N GLN A 161 -16.44 0.73 -5.62
CA GLN A 161 -16.01 0.69 -7.04
C GLN A 161 -14.75 1.53 -7.28
N GLU A 162 -14.62 2.65 -6.59
CA GLU A 162 -13.44 3.52 -6.69
C GLU A 162 -12.13 2.78 -6.37
N LEU A 163 -12.11 1.92 -5.34
CA LEU A 163 -10.93 1.13 -5.03
C LEU A 163 -10.66 0.09 -6.12
N LEU A 164 -11.71 -0.54 -6.67
CA LEU A 164 -11.57 -1.50 -7.77
C LEU A 164 -11.03 -0.84 -9.06
N ASP A 165 -11.36 0.44 -9.28
CA ASP A 165 -10.90 1.23 -10.42
C ASP A 165 -9.45 1.72 -10.23
N GLN A 166 -9.07 2.09 -9.01
CA GLN A 166 -7.73 2.62 -8.70
C GLN A 166 -6.67 1.53 -8.47
N PHE A 167 -7.07 0.33 -8.05
CA PHE A 167 -6.17 -0.76 -7.65
C PHE A 167 -6.49 -2.07 -8.39
N VAL A 168 -5.52 -2.97 -8.48
CA VAL A 168 -5.73 -4.34 -8.99
C VAL A 168 -6.34 -5.19 -7.88
N PRO A 169 -7.58 -5.67 -8.01
CA PRO A 169 -8.20 -6.49 -6.96
C PRO A 169 -7.54 -7.88 -6.88
N ILE A 170 -7.29 -8.33 -5.65
CA ILE A 170 -6.78 -9.66 -5.32
C ILE A 170 -7.69 -10.25 -4.25
N TRP A 171 -8.47 -11.25 -4.63
CA TRP A 171 -9.44 -11.92 -3.76
C TRP A 171 -8.81 -13.13 -3.10
N ILE A 172 -8.89 -13.18 -1.77
CA ILE A 172 -8.45 -14.33 -0.99
C ILE A 172 -9.60 -15.33 -0.86
N GLU A 173 -9.30 -16.59 -1.17
CA GLU A 173 -10.19 -17.76 -0.99
C GLU A 173 -9.95 -18.49 0.33
#